data_AF-A0A7C8YSY9-F1
#
_entry.id   AF-A0A7C8YSY9-F1
#
_cell.length_a   1.000
_cell.length_b   1.000
_cell.length_c   1.000
_cell.angle_alpha   90.00
_cell.angle_beta   90.00
_cell.angle_gamma   90.00
#
_symmetry.space_group_name_H-M   'P 1'
#
loop_
_entity.id
_entity.type
_entity.pdbx_description
1 polymer ?
#
loop_
_entity_poly.entity_id
_entity_poly.type
_entity_poly.pdbx_seq_one_letter_code
_entity_poly.pdbx_strand_id
1 'polypeptide(L)'
;DLFDRVVKALDVCNAVTHGVEAIRFMLHQAQIVVSALEQRPFTDGQIRRARRALTAVLSSIVVDERDGGGKTTERSWSFGRRSGSASSKDRHHGPNFRSLSWSVAKNWSAGKQIQAISSNLCAPRGGECSLAQSVYMMSVVLMFVMWALVACVPCQDRAGLWTHIPVPKNLGWAQSINVLQEKIGEEWKKKEKKGSSGLMDELVKVEKLAQSLTEFADNFQYPMEEEKEAEMAGQVAKLAEVCRRMEDGLGPLQRQVREVFNRLVKGRADVLEVYDHAIKNCNPGV
;
A
#
# COMPACT_ATOMS: atom_id res chain seq x y z
N ASP A 1 24.85 -8.43 -3.51
CA ASP A 1 25.41 -7.21 -4.12
C ASP A 1 24.66 -5.97 -3.59
N LEU A 2 25.34 -4.85 -3.39
CA LEU A 2 24.78 -3.58 -2.90
C LEU A 2 23.78 -2.99 -3.90
N PHE A 3 24.12 -3.00 -5.19
CA PHE A 3 23.29 -2.41 -6.24
C PHE A 3 21.96 -3.14 -6.39
N ASP A 4 21.99 -4.47 -6.35
CA ASP A 4 20.79 -5.31 -6.33
C ASP A 4 19.86 -4.97 -5.14
N ARG A 5 20.41 -4.79 -3.92
CA ARG A 5 19.60 -4.38 -2.76
C ARG A 5 18.94 -3.02 -2.95
N VAL A 6 19.65 -2.06 -3.55
CA VAL A 6 19.10 -0.72 -3.83
C VAL A 6 17.97 -0.80 -4.85
N VAL A 7 18.14 -1.56 -5.94
CA VAL A 7 17.08 -1.75 -6.95
C VAL A 7 15.81 -2.32 -6.30
N LYS A 8 15.95 -3.39 -5.50
CA LYS A 8 14.81 -3.99 -4.79
C LYS A 8 14.15 -3.02 -3.81
N ALA A 9 14.92 -2.18 -3.12
CA ALA A 9 14.39 -1.15 -2.23
C ALA A 9 13.64 -0.04 -3.00
N LEU A 10 14.12 0.35 -4.18
CA LEU A 10 13.40 1.28 -5.07
C LEU A 10 12.07 0.68 -5.51
N ASP A 11 12.04 -0.61 -5.84
CA ASP A 11 10.81 -1.26 -6.23
C ASP A 11 9.81 -1.37 -5.07
N VAL A 12 10.27 -1.57 -3.84
CA VAL A 12 9.43 -1.47 -2.64
C VAL A 12 8.86 -0.06 -2.49
N CYS A 13 9.67 0.99 -2.69
CA CYS A 13 9.18 2.38 -2.66
C CYS A 13 8.08 2.62 -3.71
N ASN A 14 8.22 2.04 -4.92
CA ASN A 14 7.19 2.11 -5.96
C ASN A 14 5.91 1.41 -5.51
N ALA A 15 6.00 0.19 -4.98
CA ALA A 15 4.85 -0.56 -4.48
C ALA A 15 4.11 0.19 -3.36
N VAL A 16 4.86 0.77 -2.41
CA VAL A 16 4.31 1.58 -1.32
C VAL A 16 3.66 2.85 -1.87
N THR A 17 4.25 3.50 -2.87
CA THR A 17 3.67 4.68 -3.52
C THR A 17 2.33 4.35 -4.16
N HIS A 18 2.22 3.23 -4.88
CA HIS A 18 0.95 2.78 -5.45
C HIS A 18 -0.09 2.42 -4.38
N GLY A 19 0.32 1.75 -3.30
CA GLY A 19 -0.58 1.48 -2.17
C GLY A 19 -1.11 2.78 -1.54
N VAL A 20 -0.25 3.79 -1.37
CA VAL A 20 -0.64 5.11 -0.87
C VAL A 20 -1.59 5.84 -1.84
N GLU A 21 -1.40 5.70 -3.15
CA GLU A 21 -2.33 6.24 -4.17
C GLU A 21 -3.70 5.56 -4.11
N ALA A 22 -3.74 4.24 -3.94
CA ALA A 22 -4.98 3.50 -3.77
C ALA A 22 -5.74 3.93 -2.50
N ILE A 23 -5.02 4.13 -1.39
CA ILE A 23 -5.59 4.67 -0.16
C ILE A 23 -6.16 6.07 -0.38
N ARG A 24 -5.47 6.94 -1.12
CA ARG A 24 -5.99 8.29 -1.45
C ARG A 24 -7.26 8.23 -2.29
N PHE A 25 -7.33 7.32 -3.25
CA PHE A 25 -8.55 7.11 -4.03
C PHE A 25 -9.72 6.71 -3.13
N MET A 26 -9.51 5.73 -2.24
CA MET A 26 -10.52 5.33 -1.25
C MET A 26 -10.94 6.51 -0.37
N LEU A 27 -9.98 7.26 0.17
CA LEU A 27 -10.23 8.44 1.00
C LEU A 27 -11.11 9.46 0.27
N HIS A 28 -10.81 9.73 -1.02
CA HIS A 28 -11.62 10.63 -1.82
C HIS A 28 -13.06 10.13 -1.99
N GLN A 29 -13.26 8.83 -2.20
CA GLN A 29 -14.61 8.25 -2.25
C GLN A 29 -15.34 8.38 -0.90
N ALA A 30 -14.66 8.13 0.21
CA ALA A 30 -15.23 8.31 1.55
C ALA A 30 -15.63 9.77 1.82
N GLN A 31 -14.83 10.75 1.38
CA GLN A 31 -15.20 12.18 1.46
C GLN A 31 -16.44 12.51 0.62
N ILE A 32 -16.63 11.86 -0.54
CA ILE A 32 -17.87 12.01 -1.32
C ILE A 32 -19.07 11.52 -0.51
N VAL A 33 -18.97 10.38 0.17
CA VAL A 33 -20.03 9.85 1.05
C VAL A 33 -20.37 10.86 2.13
N VAL A 34 -19.36 11.39 2.83
CA VAL A 34 -19.54 12.41 3.87
C VAL A 34 -20.28 13.62 3.29
N SER A 35 -19.79 14.20 2.20
CA SER A 35 -20.43 15.38 1.59
C SER A 35 -21.87 15.14 1.12
N ALA A 36 -22.21 13.93 0.72
CA ALA A 36 -23.54 13.58 0.25
C ALA A 36 -24.53 13.38 1.40
N LEU A 37 -24.08 12.80 2.51
CA LEU A 37 -24.93 12.45 3.66
C LEU A 37 -24.97 13.54 4.76
N GLU A 38 -24.11 14.56 4.69
CA GLU A 38 -24.19 15.74 5.56
C GLU A 38 -25.27 16.74 5.12
N GLN A 39 -25.64 16.76 3.83
CA GLN A 39 -26.60 17.73 3.30
C GLN A 39 -28.04 17.35 3.66
N ARG A 40 -28.80 18.31 4.20
CA ARG A 40 -30.21 18.16 4.57
C ARG A 40 -31.09 19.18 3.84
N PRO A 41 -32.34 18.82 3.48
CA PRO A 41 -32.97 17.50 3.60
C PRO A 41 -32.39 16.48 2.61
N PHE A 42 -32.61 15.19 2.86
CA PHE A 42 -32.14 14.15 1.95
C PHE A 42 -32.91 14.13 0.64
N THR A 43 -32.16 13.96 -0.44
CA THR A 43 -32.68 13.72 -1.78
C THR A 43 -32.24 12.35 -2.27
N ASP A 44 -33.06 11.69 -3.09
CA ASP A 44 -32.69 10.42 -3.74
C ASP A 44 -31.35 10.52 -4.49
N GLY A 45 -31.04 11.70 -5.02
CA GLY A 45 -29.76 11.97 -5.68
C GLY A 45 -28.55 11.83 -4.75
N GLN A 46 -28.64 12.36 -3.53
CA GLN A 46 -27.58 12.24 -2.51
C GLN A 46 -27.38 10.80 -2.07
N ILE A 47 -28.47 10.07 -1.81
CA ILE A 47 -28.40 8.65 -1.42
C ILE A 47 -27.79 7.80 -2.53
N ARG A 48 -28.19 8.02 -3.80
CA ARG A 48 -27.58 7.34 -4.95
C ARG A 48 -26.10 7.68 -5.11
N ARG A 49 -25.71 8.93 -4.87
CA ARG A 49 -24.29 9.37 -4.92
C ARG A 49 -23.48 8.69 -3.81
N ALA A 50 -23.98 8.69 -2.58
CA ALA A 50 -23.35 8.02 -1.45
C ALA A 50 -23.20 6.53 -1.73
N ARG A 51 -24.24 5.85 -2.22
CA ARG A 51 -24.21 4.43 -2.57
C ARG A 51 -23.11 4.09 -3.58
N ARG A 52 -22.99 4.86 -4.66
CA ARG A 52 -21.93 4.66 -5.67
C ARG A 52 -20.54 4.81 -5.07
N ALA A 53 -20.33 5.83 -4.24
CA ALA A 53 -19.04 6.06 -3.59
C ALA A 53 -18.72 4.96 -2.57
N LEU A 54 -19.70 4.49 -1.80
CA LEU A 54 -19.57 3.36 -0.87
C LEU A 54 -19.18 2.07 -1.60
N THR A 55 -19.83 1.76 -2.74
CA THR A 55 -19.44 0.63 -3.59
C THR A 55 -17.98 0.75 -4.04
N ALA A 56 -17.52 1.95 -4.41
CA ALA A 56 -16.14 2.18 -4.81
C ALA A 56 -15.14 2.01 -3.65
N VAL A 57 -15.49 2.46 -2.44
CA VAL A 57 -14.69 2.24 -1.21
C VAL A 57 -14.53 0.74 -0.96
N LEU A 58 -15.63 0.00 -0.87
CA LEU A 58 -15.60 -1.43 -0.58
C LEU A 58 -14.91 -2.23 -1.68
N SER A 59 -15.14 -1.89 -2.95
CA SER A 59 -14.44 -2.53 -4.08
C SER A 59 -12.94 -2.26 -4.06
N SER A 60 -12.49 -1.11 -3.54
CA SER A 60 -11.05 -0.87 -3.40
C SER A 60 -10.41 -1.74 -2.32
N ILE A 61 -11.15 -2.19 -1.32
CA ILE A 61 -10.65 -2.96 -0.17
C ILE A 61 -10.74 -4.48 -0.41
N VAL A 62 -11.80 -4.95 -1.08
CA VAL A 62 -12.16 -6.38 -1.19
C VAL A 62 -11.42 -7.14 -2.31
N VAL A 63 -10.64 -6.46 -3.17
CA VAL A 63 -10.01 -7.11 -4.36
C VAL A 63 -8.97 -8.19 -4.00
N ASP A 64 -8.58 -8.34 -2.73
CA ASP A 64 -7.63 -9.37 -2.29
C ASP A 64 -8.25 -10.79 -2.11
N GLU A 65 -9.58 -10.90 -1.97
CA GLU A 65 -10.23 -12.21 -1.74
C GLU A 65 -10.58 -12.96 -3.04
N ARG A 66 -10.86 -12.24 -4.13
CA ARG A 66 -11.58 -12.79 -5.28
C ARG A 66 -10.72 -13.32 -6.44
N ASP A 67 -9.46 -13.65 -6.20
CA ASP A 67 -8.61 -14.32 -7.22
C ASP A 67 -8.26 -15.77 -6.86
N GLY A 68 -9.02 -16.37 -5.92
CA GLY A 68 -9.03 -17.81 -5.66
C GLY A 68 -10.10 -18.54 -6.47
N GLY A 69 -9.76 -18.99 -7.69
CA GLY A 69 -10.56 -20.00 -8.40
C GLY A 69 -11.41 -19.49 -9.57
N GLY A 70 -10.78 -18.88 -10.57
CA GLY A 70 -11.40 -18.66 -11.88
C GLY A 70 -10.35 -18.72 -12.96
N LYS A 71 -10.38 -19.76 -13.80
CA LYS A 71 -9.63 -19.76 -15.07
C LYS A 71 -10.27 -18.72 -15.99
N THR A 72 -9.85 -17.46 -15.89
CA THR A 72 -10.07 -16.47 -16.95
C THR A 72 -8.73 -15.98 -17.46
N THR A 73 -8.37 -16.52 -18.61
CA THR A 73 -7.27 -16.07 -19.45
C THR A 73 -7.58 -14.66 -19.95
N GLU A 74 -7.24 -13.62 -19.19
CA GLU A 74 -7.19 -12.26 -19.73
C GLU A 74 -5.82 -12.02 -20.34
N ARG A 75 -5.75 -12.33 -21.64
CA ARG A 75 -4.64 -11.92 -22.52
C ARG A 75 -4.66 -10.41 -22.63
N SER A 76 -3.59 -9.80 -22.14
CA SER A 76 -3.20 -8.41 -22.40
C SER A 76 -3.15 -8.14 -23.91
N TRP A 77 -4.03 -7.30 -24.44
CA TRP A 77 -3.98 -6.83 -25.83
C TRP A 77 -3.92 -5.30 -25.89
N SER A 78 -2.89 -4.82 -26.60
CA SER A 78 -2.60 -3.45 -26.94
C SER A 78 -3.15 -3.10 -28.34
N PHE A 79 -3.40 -1.81 -28.57
CA PHE A 79 -3.59 -1.11 -29.86
C PHE A 79 -4.46 -1.76 -30.97
N GLY A 80 -5.61 -1.14 -31.29
CA GLY A 80 -6.34 -1.36 -32.54
C GLY A 80 -7.49 -0.37 -32.75
N ARG A 81 -7.52 0.31 -33.91
CA ARG A 81 -8.49 1.37 -34.28
C ARG A 81 -9.79 0.82 -34.89
N ARG A 82 -10.91 1.51 -34.59
CA ARG A 82 -12.18 1.76 -35.35
C ARG A 82 -12.76 0.70 -36.31
N SER A 83 -14.04 0.33 -36.06
CA SER A 83 -15.24 0.59 -36.92
C SER A 83 -16.22 -0.60 -37.00
N GLY A 84 -17.53 -0.31 -36.81
CA GLY A 84 -18.61 -0.92 -37.59
C GLY A 84 -19.53 -1.98 -36.95
N SER A 85 -20.80 -1.58 -36.74
CA SER A 85 -22.04 -2.39 -36.84
C SER A 85 -22.52 -3.28 -35.67
N ALA A 86 -23.42 -2.67 -34.89
CA ALA A 86 -24.80 -3.09 -34.55
C ALA A 86 -25.17 -4.48 -33.96
N SER A 87 -25.97 -4.36 -32.88
CA SER A 87 -27.04 -5.25 -32.39
C SER A 87 -26.69 -6.34 -31.36
N SER A 88 -26.75 -5.96 -30.07
CA SER A 88 -27.49 -6.73 -29.05
C SER A 88 -27.77 -5.87 -27.81
N LYS A 89 -29.00 -6.01 -27.31
CA LYS A 89 -29.74 -5.28 -26.27
C LYS A 89 -28.94 -4.85 -25.03
N ASP A 90 -29.13 -3.57 -24.69
CA ASP A 90 -29.13 -2.95 -23.36
C ASP A 90 -28.07 -3.40 -22.35
N ARG A 91 -26.91 -2.80 -22.55
CA ARG A 91 -25.77 -2.77 -21.65
C ARG A 91 -26.06 -1.84 -20.45
N HIS A 92 -26.10 -2.40 -19.24
CA HIS A 92 -25.64 -1.67 -18.05
C HIS A 92 -24.12 -1.49 -18.16
N HIS A 93 -23.68 -0.57 -19.02
CA HIS A 93 -22.35 0.01 -18.94
C HIS A 93 -22.39 1.13 -17.90
N GLY A 94 -22.24 0.75 -16.63
CA GLY A 94 -21.63 1.66 -15.67
C GLY A 94 -20.24 2.07 -16.19
N PRO A 95 -19.74 3.27 -15.88
CA PRO A 95 -18.38 3.63 -16.26
C PRO A 95 -17.45 2.57 -15.66
N ASN A 96 -16.73 1.85 -16.53
CA ASN A 96 -15.65 0.96 -16.13
C ASN A 96 -14.62 1.81 -15.37
N PHE A 97 -14.78 1.91 -14.06
CA PHE A 97 -13.72 2.34 -13.18
C PHE A 97 -12.60 1.34 -13.40
N ARG A 98 -11.44 1.85 -13.85
CA ARG A 98 -10.21 1.07 -13.81
C ARG A 98 -10.07 0.59 -12.38
N SER A 99 -10.28 -0.70 -12.15
CA SER A 99 -9.99 -1.33 -10.87
C SER A 99 -8.53 -0.99 -10.57
N LEU A 100 -8.31 -0.13 -9.58
CA LEU A 100 -6.99 0.07 -8.97
C LEU A 100 -6.76 -1.17 -8.11
N SER A 101 -6.55 -2.31 -8.76
CA SER A 101 -6.22 -3.54 -8.08
C SER A 101 -4.93 -3.29 -7.31
N TRP A 102 -4.93 -3.62 -6.02
CA TRP A 102 -3.73 -3.59 -5.20
C TRP A 102 -2.66 -4.57 -5.71
N SER A 103 -3.03 -5.43 -6.67
CA SER A 103 -2.14 -6.36 -7.34
C SER A 103 -1.27 -5.66 -8.39
N VAL A 104 0.02 -5.70 -8.12
CA VAL A 104 1.07 -5.64 -9.15
C VAL A 104 1.06 -6.99 -9.89
N ALA A 105 1.76 -7.10 -11.03
CA ALA A 105 1.88 -8.32 -11.83
C ALA A 105 2.01 -9.60 -10.97
N LYS A 106 1.39 -10.72 -11.37
CA LYS A 106 1.31 -12.00 -10.62
C LYS A 106 2.63 -12.60 -10.08
N ASN A 107 3.78 -12.09 -10.55
CA ASN A 107 5.12 -12.52 -10.14
C ASN A 107 5.78 -11.56 -9.13
N TRP A 108 5.18 -10.39 -8.92
CA TRP A 108 5.67 -9.33 -8.06
C TRP A 108 5.02 -9.43 -6.68
N SER A 109 5.83 -9.41 -5.64
CA SER A 109 5.36 -9.22 -4.26
C SER A 109 6.41 -8.42 -3.53
N ALA A 110 6.00 -7.36 -2.85
CA ALA A 110 6.94 -6.58 -2.06
C ALA A 110 7.53 -7.43 -0.91
N GLY A 111 6.83 -8.44 -0.40
CA GLY A 111 7.35 -9.41 0.56
C GLY A 111 8.49 -10.27 -0.02
N LYS A 112 8.37 -10.70 -1.29
CA LYS A 112 9.47 -11.37 -2.01
C LYS A 112 10.67 -10.45 -2.17
N GLN A 113 10.46 -9.15 -2.42
CA GLN A 113 11.57 -8.18 -2.48
C GLN A 113 12.26 -8.02 -1.13
N ILE A 114 11.51 -7.94 -0.02
CA ILE A 114 12.11 -7.91 1.31
C ILE A 114 12.92 -9.18 1.59
N GLN A 115 12.38 -10.36 1.26
CA GLN A 115 13.10 -11.61 1.40
C GLN A 115 14.40 -11.61 0.58
N ALA A 116 14.35 -11.12 -0.65
CA ALA A 116 15.49 -11.06 -1.56
C ALA A 116 16.53 -9.99 -1.16
N ILE A 117 16.14 -8.93 -0.45
CA ILE A 117 17.07 -8.01 0.20
C ILE A 117 17.74 -8.72 1.38
N SER A 118 16.95 -9.43 2.20
CA SER A 118 17.43 -10.13 3.40
C SER A 118 18.39 -11.27 3.09
N SER A 119 18.14 -12.06 2.05
CA SER A 119 19.04 -13.17 1.66
C SER A 119 20.41 -12.69 1.18
N ASN A 120 20.49 -11.43 0.75
CA ASN A 120 21.71 -10.76 0.30
C ASN A 120 22.39 -9.93 1.40
N LEU A 121 21.95 -10.03 2.66
CA LEU A 121 22.63 -9.43 3.82
C LEU A 121 23.67 -10.40 4.37
N CYS A 122 24.94 -10.03 4.29
CA CYS A 122 26.04 -10.80 4.85
C CYS A 122 26.66 -10.02 6.00
N ALA A 123 26.70 -10.64 7.18
CA ALA A 123 27.38 -10.06 8.33
C ALA A 123 28.91 -10.06 8.09
N PRO A 124 29.62 -8.97 8.45
CA PRO A 124 31.08 -8.93 8.39
C PRO A 124 31.70 -10.03 9.23
N ARG A 125 32.80 -10.63 8.78
CA ARG A 125 33.57 -11.58 9.59
C ARG A 125 34.39 -10.83 10.65
N GLY A 126 34.65 -11.50 11.79
CA GLY A 126 35.48 -10.97 12.86
C GLY A 126 36.92 -10.78 12.39
N GLY A 127 37.24 -9.57 11.91
CA GLY A 127 38.51 -9.23 11.23
C GLY A 127 38.34 -8.19 10.12
N GLU A 128 37.11 -7.92 9.68
CA GLU A 128 36.82 -6.88 8.68
C GLU A 128 36.87 -5.47 9.29
N CYS A 129 37.27 -4.47 8.48
CA CYS A 129 37.40 -3.07 8.90
C CYS A 129 36.07 -2.48 9.42
N SER A 130 36.17 -1.45 10.27
CA SER A 130 35.01 -0.71 10.82
C SER A 130 34.02 -0.23 9.76
N LEU A 131 34.49 0.07 8.54
CA LEU A 131 33.64 0.46 7.40
C LEU A 131 32.69 -0.66 6.95
N ALA A 132 33.15 -1.91 6.90
CA ALA A 132 32.30 -3.04 6.50
C ALA A 132 31.16 -3.24 7.50
N GLN A 133 31.43 -3.04 8.79
CA GLN A 133 30.43 -3.03 9.85
C GLN A 133 29.42 -1.91 9.69
N SER A 134 29.86 -0.70 9.32
CA SER A 134 28.96 0.43 9.05
C SER A 134 28.06 0.17 7.83
N VAL A 135 28.61 -0.34 6.72
CA VAL A 135 27.84 -0.67 5.51
C VAL A 135 26.82 -1.77 5.79
N TYR A 136 27.18 -2.77 6.58
CA TYR A 136 26.26 -3.81 7.03
C TYR A 136 25.11 -3.21 7.85
N MET A 137 25.40 -2.37 8.84
CA MET A 137 24.39 -1.71 9.66
C MET A 137 23.43 -0.87 8.81
N MET A 138 23.95 -0.06 7.88
CA MET A 138 23.13 0.72 6.94
C MET A 138 22.23 -0.17 6.09
N SER A 139 22.73 -1.32 5.65
CA SER A 139 21.95 -2.29 4.85
C SER A 139 20.82 -2.94 5.65
N VAL A 140 21.07 -3.25 6.94
CA VAL A 140 20.04 -3.76 7.86
C VAL A 140 18.98 -2.71 8.14
N VAL A 141 19.37 -1.45 8.37
CA VAL A 141 18.43 -0.33 8.57
C VAL A 141 17.57 -0.11 7.33
N LEU A 142 18.16 -0.08 6.13
CA LEU A 142 17.43 0.06 4.88
C LEU A 142 16.37 -1.04 4.75
N MET A 143 16.77 -2.29 4.95
CA MET A 143 15.87 -3.43 4.84
C MET A 143 14.76 -3.39 5.90
N PHE A 144 15.07 -3.05 7.15
CA PHE A 144 14.07 -2.86 8.21
C PHE A 144 13.05 -1.78 7.86
N VAL A 145 13.49 -0.64 7.32
CA VAL A 145 12.59 0.44 6.88
C VAL A 145 11.70 -0.02 5.73
N MET A 146 12.27 -0.69 4.72
CA MET A 146 11.49 -1.24 3.60
C MET A 146 10.45 -2.27 4.09
N TRP A 147 10.84 -3.14 5.03
CA TRP A 147 9.95 -4.10 5.67
C TRP A 147 8.81 -3.43 6.44
N ALA A 148 9.12 -2.40 7.23
CA ALA A 148 8.12 -1.68 8.02
C ALA A 148 7.12 -0.93 7.14
N LEU A 149 7.57 -0.31 6.04
CA LEU A 149 6.68 0.34 5.06
C LEU A 149 5.71 -0.66 4.44
N VAL A 150 6.23 -1.85 4.11
CA VAL A 150 5.48 -2.98 3.59
C VAL A 150 4.46 -3.52 4.61
N ALA A 151 4.82 -3.61 5.90
CA ALA A 151 3.89 -4.00 6.95
C ALA A 151 2.76 -2.98 7.13
N CYS A 152 3.08 -1.69 6.94
CA CYS A 152 2.15 -0.59 7.12
C CYS A 152 1.12 -0.49 5.98
N VAL A 153 1.59 -0.50 4.73
CA VAL A 153 0.77 -0.20 3.55
C VAL A 153 0.30 -1.50 2.88
N PRO A 154 -0.99 -1.61 2.49
CA PRO A 154 -1.53 -2.71 1.69
C PRO A 154 -0.86 -2.74 0.30
N CYS A 155 0.30 -3.38 0.22
CA CYS A 155 1.08 -3.56 -1.01
C CYS A 155 1.64 -4.99 -1.10
N GLN A 156 1.15 -5.88 -0.25
CA GLN A 156 1.53 -7.28 -0.17
C GLN A 156 0.55 -8.14 -0.96
N ASP A 157 1.09 -9.20 -1.55
CA ASP A 157 0.30 -10.29 -2.12
C ASP A 157 0.09 -11.38 -1.05
N ARG A 158 -0.75 -12.38 -1.32
CA ARG A 158 -1.15 -13.49 -0.42
C ARG A 158 -0.01 -14.27 0.23
N ALA A 159 1.22 -14.15 -0.27
CA ALA A 159 2.40 -14.79 0.31
C ALA A 159 2.75 -14.27 1.73
N GLY A 160 2.11 -13.17 2.17
CA GLY A 160 2.29 -12.60 3.50
C GLY A 160 3.64 -11.90 3.66
N LEU A 161 3.81 -11.26 4.82
CA LEU A 161 5.05 -10.61 5.20
C LEU A 161 5.83 -11.48 6.17
N TRP A 162 7.06 -11.80 5.79
CA TRP A 162 7.97 -12.51 6.67
C TRP A 162 8.40 -11.62 7.85
N THR A 163 8.47 -12.17 9.07
CA THR A 163 8.55 -11.40 10.33
C THR A 163 9.84 -11.62 11.14
N HIS A 164 10.84 -12.35 10.64
CA HIS A 164 12.06 -12.64 11.41
C HIS A 164 13.31 -12.26 10.63
N ILE A 165 13.92 -11.10 10.84
CA ILE A 165 15.18 -10.76 10.17
C ILE A 165 16.35 -11.46 10.87
N PRO A 166 17.23 -12.19 10.17
CA PRO A 166 18.44 -12.75 10.76
C PRO A 166 19.49 -11.65 10.98
N VAL A 167 19.33 -10.87 12.05
CA VAL A 167 20.40 -9.97 12.54
C VAL A 167 21.23 -10.72 13.61
N PRO A 168 22.56 -10.80 13.47
CA PRO A 168 23.43 -11.40 14.48
C PRO A 168 23.27 -10.73 15.85
N LYS A 169 22.94 -11.54 16.87
CA LYS A 169 22.67 -11.07 18.24
C LYS A 169 23.90 -10.56 18.99
N ASN A 170 25.11 -10.84 18.47
CA ASN A 170 26.36 -10.38 19.04
C ASN A 170 26.64 -8.88 18.79
N LEU A 171 25.84 -8.21 17.97
CA LEU A 171 25.97 -6.77 17.70
C LEU A 171 25.15 -5.97 18.72
N GLY A 172 25.77 -4.99 19.39
CA GLY A 172 25.13 -4.23 20.47
C GLY A 172 23.86 -3.45 20.08
N TRP A 173 23.70 -3.11 18.80
CA TRP A 173 22.49 -2.44 18.27
C TRP A 173 21.42 -3.40 17.76
N ALA A 174 21.75 -4.69 17.55
CA ALA A 174 20.83 -5.65 16.94
C ALA A 174 19.59 -5.88 17.81
N GLN A 175 19.76 -5.87 19.13
CA GLN A 175 18.65 -6.09 20.06
C GLN A 175 17.53 -5.05 19.90
N SER A 176 17.88 -3.77 19.70
CA SER A 176 16.87 -2.71 19.54
C SER A 176 16.05 -2.90 18.26
N ILE A 177 16.68 -3.27 17.15
CA ILE A 177 15.98 -3.56 15.89
C ILE A 177 15.12 -4.81 16.01
N ASN A 178 15.63 -5.87 16.65
CA ASN A 178 14.88 -7.11 16.85
C ASN A 178 13.61 -6.87 17.67
N VAL A 179 13.70 -6.11 18.77
CA VAL A 179 12.52 -5.77 19.60
C VAL A 179 11.48 -4.97 18.82
N LEU A 180 11.90 -4.02 17.98
CA LEU A 180 10.97 -3.28 17.13
C LEU A 180 10.32 -4.19 16.10
N GLN A 181 11.09 -5.07 15.46
CA GLN A 181 10.58 -6.01 14.49
C GLN A 181 9.57 -6.98 15.11
N GLU A 182 9.86 -7.53 16.30
CA GLU A 182 8.95 -8.43 17.01
C GLU A 182 7.62 -7.74 17.28
N LYS A 183 7.65 -6.53 17.86
CA LYS A 183 6.42 -5.77 18.16
C LYS A 183 5.59 -5.46 16.91
N ILE A 184 6.24 -4.96 15.85
CA ILE A 184 5.54 -4.65 14.59
C ILE A 184 5.01 -5.94 13.94
N GLY A 185 5.78 -7.01 13.97
CA GLY A 185 5.41 -8.31 13.40
C GLY A 185 4.27 -8.98 14.15
N GLU A 186 4.19 -8.83 15.48
CA GLU A 186 3.06 -9.29 16.28
C GLU A 186 1.77 -8.54 15.92
N GLU A 187 1.83 -7.21 15.85
CA GLU A 187 0.68 -6.41 15.42
C GLU A 187 0.23 -6.75 14.00
N TRP A 188 1.18 -6.99 13.09
CA TRP A 188 0.88 -7.38 11.71
C TRP A 188 0.20 -8.75 11.66
N LYS A 189 0.69 -9.74 12.39
CA LYS A 189 0.05 -11.07 12.50
C LYS A 189 -1.36 -10.99 13.11
N LYS A 190 -1.57 -10.11 14.09
CA LYS A 190 -2.90 -9.89 14.69
C LYS A 190 -3.88 -9.32 13.66
N LYS A 191 -3.42 -8.45 12.76
CA LYS A 191 -4.22 -7.87 11.67
C LYS A 191 -4.49 -8.85 10.54
N GLU A 192 -3.48 -9.61 10.14
CA GLU A 192 -3.57 -10.65 9.12
C GLU A 192 -4.62 -11.71 9.50
N LYS A 193 -4.61 -12.20 10.75
CA LYS A 193 -5.64 -13.13 11.26
C LYS A 193 -7.07 -12.60 11.20
N LYS A 194 -7.24 -11.27 11.13
CA LYS A 194 -8.53 -10.60 11.00
C LYS A 194 -8.87 -10.25 9.55
N GLY A 195 -8.10 -10.74 8.58
CA GLY A 195 -8.30 -10.48 7.14
C GLY A 195 -7.84 -9.10 6.68
N SER A 196 -7.11 -8.33 7.51
CA SER A 196 -6.65 -6.99 7.15
C SER A 196 -5.25 -7.01 6.55
N SER A 197 -5.09 -6.45 5.35
CA SER A 197 -3.81 -6.30 4.67
C SER A 197 -3.10 -5.01 5.13
N GLY A 198 -2.45 -5.08 6.30
CA GLY A 198 -1.58 -4.02 6.79
C GLY A 198 -1.95 -3.48 8.18
N LEU A 199 -1.19 -2.49 8.64
CA LEU A 199 -1.26 -1.99 10.01
C LEU A 199 -2.11 -0.72 10.19
N MET A 200 -2.55 -0.08 9.10
CA MET A 200 -3.32 1.17 9.19
C MET A 200 -4.72 0.95 9.77
N ASP A 201 -4.93 1.41 11.01
CA ASP A 201 -6.22 1.30 11.72
C ASP A 201 -7.35 2.05 11.02
N GLU A 202 -7.04 3.19 10.41
CA GLU A 202 -8.00 4.02 9.71
C GLU A 202 -8.65 3.29 8.54
N LEU A 203 -7.91 2.45 7.80
CA LEU A 203 -8.48 1.67 6.69
C LEU A 203 -9.57 0.72 7.18
N VAL A 204 -9.32 0.00 8.28
CA VAL A 204 -10.29 -0.91 8.90
C VAL A 204 -11.52 -0.14 9.39
N LYS A 205 -11.34 1.09 9.90
CA LYS A 205 -12.45 1.94 10.33
C LYS A 205 -13.28 2.43 9.14
N VAL A 206 -12.64 2.86 8.06
CA VAL A 206 -13.33 3.24 6.81
C VAL A 206 -14.12 2.06 6.27
N GLU A 207 -13.55 0.87 6.23
CA GLU A 207 -14.24 -0.34 5.76
C GLU A 207 -15.53 -0.61 6.55
N LYS A 208 -15.45 -0.63 7.89
CA LYS A 208 -16.61 -0.89 8.76
C LYS A 208 -17.69 0.18 8.63
N LEU A 209 -17.29 1.45 8.59
CA LEU A 209 -18.23 2.56 8.40
C LEU A 209 -18.86 2.51 7.01
N ALA A 210 -18.11 2.16 5.97
CA ALA A 210 -18.63 2.00 4.62
C ALA A 210 -19.61 0.83 4.52
N GLN A 211 -19.35 -0.31 5.16
CA GLN A 211 -20.30 -1.43 5.23
C GLN A 211 -21.61 -1.00 5.89
N SER A 212 -21.54 -0.37 7.07
CA SER A 212 -22.75 0.08 7.78
C SER A 212 -23.53 1.16 7.04
N LEU A 213 -22.84 2.15 6.44
CA LEU A 213 -23.50 3.18 5.62
C LEU A 213 -24.07 2.63 4.31
N THR A 214 -23.55 1.51 3.80
CA THR A 214 -24.14 0.83 2.63
C THR A 214 -25.47 0.19 2.99
N GLU A 215 -25.52 -0.55 4.10
CA GLU A 215 -26.75 -1.12 4.63
C GLU A 215 -27.81 -0.05 4.88
N PHE A 216 -27.39 1.09 5.45
CA PHE A 216 -28.26 2.24 5.61
C PHE A 216 -28.77 2.79 4.28
N ALA A 217 -27.87 3.02 3.31
CA ALA A 217 -28.23 3.58 2.02
C ALA A 217 -29.18 2.66 1.24
N ASP A 218 -29.04 1.34 1.39
CA ASP A 218 -29.89 0.33 0.75
C ASP A 218 -31.31 0.29 1.34
N ASN A 219 -31.43 0.52 2.65
CA ASN A 219 -32.71 0.51 3.39
C ASN A 219 -33.36 1.90 3.54
N PHE A 220 -32.80 2.93 2.91
CA PHE A 220 -33.27 4.31 3.06
C PHE A 220 -34.72 4.47 2.56
N GLN A 221 -35.58 5.01 3.43
CA GLN A 221 -36.94 5.44 3.13
C GLN A 221 -37.19 6.80 3.78
N TYR A 222 -37.91 7.67 3.08
CA TYR A 222 -38.29 8.99 3.58
C TYR A 222 -39.79 9.05 3.88
N PRO A 223 -40.23 9.67 5.00
CA PRO A 223 -39.42 10.27 6.06
C PRO A 223 -38.75 9.23 6.96
N MET A 224 -37.60 9.59 7.54
CA MET A 224 -36.82 8.73 8.43
C MET A 224 -37.22 8.93 9.88
N GLU A 225 -37.08 7.89 10.70
CA GLU A 225 -37.19 8.00 12.16
C GLU A 225 -36.02 8.82 12.72
N GLU A 226 -36.31 9.69 13.68
CA GLU A 226 -35.34 10.62 14.28
C GLU A 226 -34.13 9.89 14.89
N GLU A 227 -34.34 8.72 15.48
CA GLU A 227 -33.26 7.88 16.04
C GLU A 227 -32.30 7.37 14.95
N LYS A 228 -32.84 6.84 13.85
CA LYS A 228 -32.04 6.38 12.70
C LYS A 228 -31.29 7.53 12.03
N GLU A 229 -31.93 8.70 12.00
CA GLU A 229 -31.33 9.91 11.47
C GLU A 229 -30.14 10.38 12.32
N ALA A 230 -30.28 10.35 13.64
CA ALA A 230 -29.20 10.68 14.58
C ALA A 230 -28.07 9.64 14.52
N GLU A 231 -28.38 8.35 14.42
CA GLU A 231 -27.39 7.28 14.28
C GLU A 231 -26.55 7.46 13.02
N MET A 232 -27.20 7.63 11.86
CA MET A 232 -26.49 7.82 10.59
C MET A 232 -25.68 9.13 10.60
N ALA A 233 -26.19 10.22 11.17
CA ALA A 233 -25.40 11.44 11.35
C ALA A 233 -24.13 11.18 12.18
N GLY A 234 -24.23 10.39 13.25
CA GLY A 234 -23.09 9.96 14.05
C GLY A 234 -22.09 9.09 13.28
N GLN A 235 -22.56 8.20 12.41
CA GLN A 235 -21.67 7.40 11.55
C GLN A 235 -20.95 8.24 10.49
N VAL A 236 -21.65 9.18 9.86
CA VAL A 236 -21.08 10.12 8.88
C VAL A 236 -20.02 11.01 9.55
N ALA A 237 -20.29 11.53 10.75
CA ALA A 237 -19.32 12.31 11.51
C ALA A 237 -18.06 11.50 11.87
N LYS A 238 -18.22 10.23 12.26
CA LYS A 238 -17.08 9.32 12.49
C LYS A 238 -16.29 9.09 11.21
N LEU A 239 -16.95 8.91 10.06
CA LEU A 239 -16.27 8.74 8.78
C LEU A 239 -15.49 10.00 8.40
N ALA A 240 -16.07 11.19 8.61
CA ALA A 240 -15.40 12.46 8.39
C ALA A 240 -14.14 12.62 9.28
N GLU A 241 -14.22 12.24 10.56
CA GLU A 241 -13.07 12.25 11.46
C GLU A 241 -11.94 11.32 10.99
N VAL A 242 -12.28 10.08 10.60
CA VAL A 242 -11.30 9.12 10.08
C VAL A 242 -10.66 9.65 8.78
N CYS A 243 -11.45 10.24 7.88
CA CYS A 243 -10.95 10.84 6.65
C CYS A 243 -9.92 11.95 6.92
N ARG A 244 -10.22 12.87 7.86
CA ARG A 244 -9.29 13.96 8.23
C ARG A 244 -7.97 13.40 8.78
N ARG A 245 -8.03 12.45 9.71
CA ARG A 245 -6.83 11.81 10.27
C ARG A 245 -5.96 11.13 9.20
N MET A 246 -6.59 10.44 8.25
CA MET A 246 -5.88 9.83 7.13
C MET A 246 -5.21 10.88 6.25
N GLU A 247 -5.92 11.96 5.92
CA GLU A 247 -5.40 13.04 5.09
C GLU A 247 -4.16 13.70 5.70
N ASP A 248 -4.21 13.98 7.01
CA ASP A 248 -3.10 14.56 7.77
C ASP A 248 -1.84 13.70 7.73
N GLY A 249 -1.98 12.37 7.74
CA GLY A 249 -0.87 11.42 7.74
C GLY A 249 -0.31 11.05 6.36
N LEU A 250 -1.18 10.93 5.34
CA LEU A 250 -0.81 10.44 4.01
C LEU A 250 0.07 11.43 3.23
N GLY A 251 -0.08 12.74 3.45
CA GLY A 251 0.75 13.78 2.84
C GLY A 251 2.23 13.66 3.25
N PRO A 252 2.53 13.71 4.56
CA PRO A 252 3.86 13.48 5.09
C PRO A 252 4.47 12.13 4.66
N LEU A 253 3.71 11.03 4.75
CA LEU A 253 4.20 9.70 4.38
C LEU A 253 4.66 9.64 2.91
N GLN A 254 3.84 10.15 1.98
CA GLN A 254 4.19 10.14 0.55
C GLN A 254 5.45 10.97 0.27
N ARG A 255 5.63 12.10 0.96
CA ARG A 255 6.85 12.91 0.84
C ARG A 255 8.08 12.17 1.34
N GLN A 256 8.00 11.50 2.49
CA GLN A 256 9.10 10.72 3.04
C GLN A 256 9.48 9.54 2.15
N VAL A 257 8.50 8.80 1.59
CA VAL A 257 8.77 7.69 0.66
C VAL A 257 9.47 8.21 -0.60
N ARG A 258 9.01 9.34 -1.17
CA ARG A 258 9.65 9.98 -2.33
C ARG A 258 11.07 10.45 -2.01
N GLU A 259 11.28 11.00 -0.81
CA GLU A 259 12.60 11.43 -0.36
C GLU A 259 13.57 10.24 -0.25
N VAL A 260 13.14 9.13 0.34
CA VAL A 260 13.93 7.90 0.42
C VAL A 260 14.25 7.36 -0.98
N PHE A 261 13.26 7.31 -1.88
CA PHE A 261 13.47 6.91 -3.28
C PHE A 261 14.54 7.76 -3.96
N ASN A 262 14.43 9.10 -3.86
CA ASN A 262 15.39 10.01 -4.48
C ASN A 262 16.79 9.88 -3.88
N ARG A 263 16.89 9.71 -2.55
CA ARG A 263 18.18 9.49 -1.87
C ARG A 263 18.82 8.17 -2.30
N LEU A 264 18.05 7.11 -2.52
CA LEU A 264 18.54 5.82 -3.01
C LEU A 264 19.03 5.91 -4.46
N VAL A 265 18.28 6.57 -5.35
CA VAL A 265 18.70 6.80 -6.74
C VAL A 265 19.99 7.60 -6.79
N LYS A 266 20.05 8.72 -6.06
CA LYS A 266 21.24 9.57 -5.99
C LYS A 266 22.44 8.81 -5.41
N GLY A 267 22.28 8.16 -4.25
CA GLY A 267 23.35 7.40 -3.63
C GLY A 267 23.90 6.29 -4.53
N ARG A 268 23.05 5.62 -5.32
CA ARG A 268 23.50 4.65 -6.32
C ARG A 268 24.32 5.30 -7.43
N ALA A 269 23.89 6.46 -7.94
CA ALA A 269 24.61 7.19 -8.98
C ALA A 269 26.00 7.64 -8.47
N ASP A 270 26.05 8.23 -7.27
CA ASP A 270 27.30 8.71 -6.65
C ASP A 270 28.31 7.55 -6.48
N VAL A 271 27.86 6.38 -6.01
CA VAL A 271 28.73 5.19 -5.84
C VAL A 271 29.24 4.67 -7.19
N LEU A 272 28.40 4.66 -8.24
CA LEU A 272 28.83 4.25 -9.59
C LEU A 272 29.88 5.21 -10.15
N GLU A 273 29.71 6.52 -9.96
CA GLU A 273 30.68 7.52 -10.43
C GLU A 273 32.04 7.35 -9.75
N VAL A 274 32.07 7.13 -8.43
CA VAL A 274 33.31 6.86 -7.69
C VAL A 274 33.95 5.55 -8.15
N TYR A 275 33.15 4.51 -8.40
CA TYR A 275 33.64 3.23 -8.90
C TYR A 275 34.27 3.37 -10.30
N ASP A 276 33.61 4.07 -11.21
CA ASP A 276 34.12 4.35 -12.56
C ASP A 276 35.41 5.18 -12.51
N HIS A 277 35.49 6.16 -11.61
CA HIS A 277 36.70 6.96 -11.43
C HIS A 277 37.86 6.13 -10.86
N ALA A 278 37.59 5.25 -9.89
CA ALA A 278 38.58 4.33 -9.34
C ALA A 278 39.11 3.36 -10.40
N ILE A 279 38.25 2.82 -11.28
CA ILE A 279 38.67 1.95 -12.39
C ILE A 279 39.61 2.70 -13.33
N LYS A 280 39.25 3.92 -13.74
CA LYS A 280 40.07 4.76 -14.64
C LYS A 280 41.44 5.07 -14.04
N ASN A 281 41.50 5.32 -12.74
CA ASN A 281 42.77 5.64 -12.05
C ASN A 281 43.64 4.39 -11.80
N CYS A 282 43.05 3.21 -11.65
CA CYS A 282 43.78 1.95 -11.48
C CYS A 282 44.31 1.36 -12.80
N ASN A 283 43.77 1.77 -13.95
CA ASN A 283 44.26 1.41 -15.29
C ASN A 283 44.64 2.68 -16.10
N PRO A 284 45.76 3.34 -15.81
CA PRO A 284 46.16 4.56 -16.52
C PRO A 284 46.69 4.33 -17.95
N GLY A 285 46.36 3.20 -18.62
CA GLY A 285 47.03 2.77 -19.84
C GLY A 285 46.25 1.86 -20.80
N VAL A 286 44.92 1.98 -20.85
CA VAL A 286 44.11 1.55 -22.01
C VAL A 286 43.27 2.72 -22.48
#